data_AF-A0AAJ7S8C7-F1
#
_entry.id   AF-A0AAJ7S8C7-F1
#
_cell.length_a   1.000
_cell.length_b   1.000
_cell.length_c   1.000
_cell.angle_alpha   90.00
_cell.angle_beta   90.00
_cell.angle_gamma   90.00
#
_symmetry.space_group_name_H-M   'P 1'
#
loop_
_entity.id
_entity.type
_entity.pdbx_description
1 polymer ?
#
loop_
_entity_poly.entity_id
_entity_poly.type
_entity_poly.pdbx_seq_one_letter_code
_entity_poly.pdbx_strand_id
1 'polypeptide(L)'
;MFKNSNAMENELKELAIALYEIDAVKFGEFVTKVGLKTPIYFDLRVIISHPKLMVRLAKTLWKQAEEASGITQICGVPYTALPLATLISADTNIPMLIKRKEVKSYGTKKLIEVTEQLRLKTPFHVRAGKARNAVSAKLLNLMEAKQSTICLAADLTKADEILELADLTGPHIVILKTHVDIIEDFSDDFIKRLKELAKKHDFLLMEDRKFADIGNTVSLQYQKGIYKIAEWTDLVTIHAIAGPSIVDGLKNSLKDINEPRGLFVVAEMSSKEALTTGEYAQNAVSIAQNSNLVSGLVCQSNIFTSLGLVQLTPGVKLSKSSDDLGQQYNTPESVVNSGADVAVVGRGITEAQDKLSATLEYKKELWSAYLKRLSDE
;
A
#
# COMPACT_ATOMS: atom_id res chain seq x y z
N MET A 1 32.33 9.18 -4.11
CA MET A 1 33.63 9.15 -4.82
C MET A 1 33.47 9.86 -6.15
N PHE A 2 34.01 11.08 -6.27
CA PHE A 2 33.95 11.90 -7.49
C PHE A 2 34.71 11.22 -8.63
N LYS A 3 33.99 10.62 -9.58
CA LYS A 3 34.54 10.30 -10.90
C LYS A 3 33.93 11.29 -11.90
N ASN A 4 34.78 12.04 -12.60
CA ASN A 4 34.50 12.96 -13.71
C ASN A 4 34.01 14.40 -13.43
N SER A 5 34.76 15.21 -12.67
CA SER A 5 34.51 16.67 -12.58
C SER A 5 34.60 17.38 -13.94
N ASN A 6 35.60 17.05 -14.77
CA ASN A 6 35.84 17.72 -16.06
C ASN A 6 34.75 17.43 -17.11
N ALA A 7 34.20 16.20 -17.13
CA ALA A 7 33.15 15.85 -18.09
C ALA A 7 31.82 16.54 -17.75
N MET A 8 31.50 16.62 -16.45
CA MET A 8 30.32 17.35 -15.97
C MET A 8 30.44 18.85 -16.23
N GLU A 9 31.63 19.42 -16.02
CA GLU A 9 31.89 20.84 -16.31
C GLU A 9 31.73 21.15 -17.80
N ASN A 10 32.19 20.26 -18.69
CA ASN A 10 31.97 20.39 -20.13
C ASN A 10 30.49 20.26 -20.50
N GLU A 11 29.77 19.30 -19.92
CA GLU A 11 28.34 19.11 -20.16
C GLU A 11 27.52 20.34 -19.74
N LEU A 12 27.88 20.97 -18.61
CA LEU A 12 27.25 22.21 -18.13
C LEU A 12 27.59 23.41 -19.02
N LYS A 13 28.84 23.52 -19.51
CA LYS A 13 29.24 24.58 -20.45
C LYS A 13 28.46 24.51 -21.75
N GLU A 14 28.35 23.32 -22.35
CA GLU A 14 27.55 23.12 -23.56
C GLU A 14 26.06 23.44 -23.33
N LEU A 15 25.52 23.04 -22.18
CA LEU A 15 24.14 23.36 -21.82
C LEU A 15 23.94 24.88 -21.68
N ALA A 16 24.89 25.59 -21.05
CA ALA A 16 24.83 27.05 -20.91
C ALA A 16 24.88 27.76 -22.27
N ILE A 17 25.73 27.30 -23.19
CA ILE A 17 25.79 27.83 -24.56
C ILE A 17 24.46 27.61 -25.28
N ALA A 18 23.93 26.38 -25.26
CA ALA A 18 22.66 26.07 -25.92
C ALA A 18 21.48 26.88 -25.36
N LEU A 19 21.48 27.17 -24.05
CA LEU A 19 20.47 28.03 -23.43
C LEU A 19 20.64 29.50 -23.82
N TYR A 20 21.87 29.97 -24.00
CA TYR A 20 22.15 31.32 -24.47
C TYR A 20 21.71 31.52 -25.93
N GLU A 21 21.99 30.56 -26.82
CA GLU A 21 21.63 30.60 -28.24
C GLU A 21 20.12 30.73 -28.50
N ILE A 22 19.29 30.27 -27.56
CA ILE A 22 17.82 30.33 -27.68
C ILE A 22 17.20 31.46 -26.83
N ASP A 23 17.99 32.42 -26.38
CA ASP A 23 17.57 33.52 -25.52
C ASP A 23 16.97 33.09 -24.17
N ALA A 24 17.27 31.87 -23.69
CA ALA A 24 16.86 31.42 -22.37
C ALA A 24 17.75 32.02 -21.27
N VAL A 25 19.00 32.38 -21.58
CA VAL A 25 19.91 33.15 -20.73
C VAL A 25 20.20 34.48 -21.40
N LYS A 26 19.96 35.58 -20.70
CA LYS A 26 20.15 36.95 -21.23
C LYS A 26 21.10 37.73 -20.34
N PHE A 27 21.99 38.50 -20.96
CA PHE A 27 22.86 39.46 -20.28
C PHE A 27 22.35 40.88 -20.53
N GLY A 28 22.36 41.72 -19.48
CA GLY A 28 21.82 43.08 -19.54
C GLY A 28 21.38 43.57 -18.16
N GLU A 29 20.80 44.76 -18.09
CA GLU A 29 20.28 45.30 -16.82
C GLU A 29 18.84 44.83 -16.59
N PHE A 30 18.63 43.96 -15.60
CA PHE A 30 17.31 43.48 -15.21
C PHE A 30 17.01 43.79 -13.75
N VAL A 31 15.72 43.93 -13.43
CA VAL A 31 15.23 44.07 -12.05
C VAL A 31 14.43 42.82 -11.68
N THR A 32 14.84 42.15 -10.61
CA THR A 32 14.16 40.97 -10.09
C THR A 32 12.81 41.32 -9.46
N LYS A 33 11.99 40.30 -9.18
CA LYS A 33 10.68 40.48 -8.54
C LYS A 33 10.75 41.18 -7.17
N VAL A 34 11.92 41.14 -6.50
CA VAL A 34 12.17 41.79 -5.20
C VAL A 34 12.90 43.13 -5.34
N GLY A 35 13.01 43.68 -6.56
CA GLY A 35 13.59 45.01 -6.81
C GLY A 35 15.11 45.07 -6.97
N LEU A 36 15.81 43.93 -6.83
CA LEU A 36 17.27 43.87 -6.98
C LEU A 36 17.67 43.93 -8.46
N LYS A 37 18.69 44.72 -8.78
CA LYS A 37 19.32 44.72 -10.11
C LYS A 37 20.20 43.49 -10.30
N THR A 38 20.16 42.87 -11.47
CA THR A 38 20.99 41.74 -11.86
C THR A 38 21.46 41.90 -13.30
N PRO A 39 22.72 41.52 -13.62
CA PRO A 39 23.25 41.55 -14.98
C PRO A 39 22.76 40.37 -15.84
N ILE A 40 22.03 39.41 -15.23
CA ILE A 40 21.62 38.15 -15.87
C ILE A 40 20.14 37.90 -15.63
N TYR A 41 19.44 37.44 -16.66
CA TYR A 41 18.05 37.00 -16.61
C TYR A 41 17.85 35.63 -17.25
N PHE A 42 17.03 34.79 -16.63
CA PHE A 42 16.69 33.46 -17.12
C PHE A 42 15.24 33.42 -17.56
N ASP A 43 15.00 33.27 -18.87
CA ASP A 43 13.67 33.03 -19.45
C ASP A 43 13.53 31.60 -19.95
N LEU A 44 13.45 30.65 -19.01
CA LEU A 44 13.33 29.24 -19.35
C LEU A 44 11.98 28.86 -19.99
N ARG A 45 11.05 29.80 -20.26
CA ARG A 45 9.81 29.46 -20.97
C ARG A 45 10.06 29.13 -22.45
N VAL A 46 11.12 29.69 -23.04
CA VAL A 46 11.47 29.50 -24.46
C VAL A 46 11.96 28.07 -24.78
N ILE A 47 12.32 27.28 -23.75
CA ILE A 47 12.79 25.90 -23.93
C ILE A 47 11.71 24.97 -24.47
N ILE A 48 10.42 25.31 -24.32
CA ILE A 48 9.30 24.47 -24.80
C ILE A 48 9.34 24.29 -26.33
N SER A 49 9.91 25.26 -27.05
CA SER A 49 10.12 25.21 -28.49
C SER A 49 11.36 24.39 -28.90
N HIS A 50 12.12 23.88 -27.92
CA HIS A 50 13.38 23.17 -28.11
C HIS A 50 13.38 21.82 -27.35
N PRO A 51 12.58 20.81 -27.78
CA PRO A 51 12.36 19.59 -26.99
C PRO A 51 13.62 18.81 -26.61
N LYS A 52 14.61 18.73 -27.51
CA LYS A 52 15.90 18.06 -27.23
C LYS A 52 16.66 18.72 -26.08
N LEU A 53 16.71 20.05 -26.10
CA LEU A 53 17.36 20.84 -25.04
C LEU A 53 16.58 20.76 -23.73
N MET A 54 15.25 20.77 -23.79
CA MET A 54 14.38 20.59 -22.63
C MET A 54 14.59 19.22 -21.95
N VAL A 55 14.69 18.13 -22.72
CA VAL A 55 15.01 16.80 -22.21
C VAL A 55 16.41 16.75 -21.60
N ARG A 56 17.41 17.35 -22.26
CA ARG A 56 18.77 17.44 -21.73
C ARG A 56 18.78 18.19 -20.39
N LEU A 57 18.13 19.35 -20.31
CA LEU A 57 18.02 20.15 -19.09
C LEU A 57 17.34 19.38 -17.95
N ALA A 58 16.23 18.69 -18.25
CA ALA A 58 15.53 17.85 -17.27
C ALA A 58 16.43 16.75 -16.68
N LYS A 59 17.20 16.05 -17.52
CA LYS A 59 18.16 15.03 -17.08
C LYS A 59 19.28 15.61 -16.23
N THR A 60 19.85 16.75 -16.63
CA THR A 60 20.90 17.41 -15.86
C THR A 60 20.39 17.86 -14.49
N LEU A 61 19.17 18.42 -14.42
CA LEU A 61 18.53 18.78 -13.14
C LEU A 61 18.34 17.57 -12.24
N TRP A 62 17.89 16.44 -12.80
CA TRP A 62 17.69 15.22 -12.02
C TRP A 62 18.99 14.67 -11.43
N LYS A 63 20.09 14.63 -12.21
CA LYS A 63 21.42 14.22 -11.71
C LYS A 63 21.90 15.06 -10.50
N GLN A 64 21.49 16.33 -10.41
CA GLN A 64 21.82 17.18 -9.26
C GLN A 64 20.90 16.90 -8.06
N ALA A 65 19.67 16.46 -8.32
CA ALA A 65 18.69 16.16 -7.29
C ALA A 65 18.84 14.74 -6.70
N GLU A 66 19.37 13.77 -7.45
CA GLU A 66 19.53 12.38 -7.01
C GLU A 66 20.45 12.20 -5.78
N GLU A 67 21.28 13.21 -5.49
CA GLU A 67 22.07 13.26 -4.26
C GLU A 67 21.21 13.36 -2.99
N ALA A 68 19.94 13.78 -3.11
CA ALA A 68 18.98 13.77 -2.02
C ALA A 68 18.32 12.39 -1.88
N SER A 69 18.57 11.72 -0.76
CA SER A 69 17.90 10.45 -0.43
C SER A 69 16.43 10.65 -0.10
N GLY A 70 15.55 9.78 -0.63
CA GLY A 70 14.14 9.69 -0.20
C GLY A 70 13.14 10.56 -0.97
N ILE A 71 13.41 10.93 -2.22
CA ILE A 71 12.48 11.68 -3.06
C ILE A 71 11.26 10.81 -3.40
N THR A 72 10.08 11.18 -2.89
CA THR A 72 8.82 10.45 -3.14
C THR A 72 7.87 11.17 -4.11
N GLN A 73 8.09 12.47 -4.34
CA GLN A 73 7.31 13.28 -5.27
C GLN A 73 8.15 14.38 -5.93
N ILE A 74 7.78 14.77 -7.16
CA ILE A 74 8.39 15.88 -7.90
C ILE A 74 7.39 17.03 -7.99
N CYS A 75 7.77 18.24 -7.61
CA CYS A 75 6.89 19.42 -7.68
C CYS A 75 7.24 20.33 -8.86
N GLY A 76 6.32 20.46 -9.82
CA GLY A 76 6.40 21.48 -10.86
C GLY A 76 5.74 22.78 -10.41
N VAL A 77 6.56 23.80 -10.13
CA VAL A 77 6.06 25.18 -9.95
C VAL A 77 5.60 25.72 -11.32
N PRO A 78 4.54 26.56 -11.39
CA PRO A 78 3.85 26.84 -12.65
C PRO A 78 4.70 27.48 -13.74
N TYR A 79 4.21 27.28 -14.97
CA TYR A 79 4.74 27.74 -16.26
C TYR A 79 6.03 27.06 -16.68
N THR A 80 7.12 27.31 -15.96
CA THR A 80 8.46 26.94 -16.41
C THR A 80 8.93 25.59 -15.88
N ALA A 81 8.68 25.30 -14.61
CA ALA A 81 9.13 24.04 -14.02
C ALA A 81 8.20 22.87 -14.36
N LEU A 82 6.96 23.13 -14.79
CA LEU A 82 5.99 22.11 -15.16
C LEU A 82 6.49 21.16 -16.28
N PRO A 83 6.93 21.64 -17.45
CA PRO A 83 7.46 20.75 -18.50
C PRO A 83 8.67 19.94 -18.04
N LEU A 84 9.58 20.56 -17.29
CA LEU A 84 10.79 19.89 -16.79
C LEU A 84 10.46 18.81 -15.75
N ALA A 85 9.61 19.13 -14.78
CA ALA A 85 9.12 18.17 -13.78
C ALA A 85 8.35 17.01 -14.43
N THR A 86 7.60 17.27 -15.50
CA THR A 86 6.89 16.23 -16.27
C THR A 86 7.88 15.25 -16.89
N LEU A 87 8.94 15.76 -17.52
CA LEU A 87 9.97 14.93 -18.13
C LEU A 87 10.73 14.11 -17.09
N ILE A 88 11.09 14.72 -15.95
CA ILE A 88 11.77 14.01 -14.86
C ILE A 88 10.84 12.92 -14.30
N SER A 89 9.57 13.24 -14.02
CA SER A 89 8.59 12.28 -13.52
C SER A 89 8.39 11.10 -14.45
N ALA A 90 8.27 11.35 -15.76
CA ALA A 90 8.14 10.30 -16.76
C ALA A 90 9.39 9.41 -16.89
N ASP A 91 10.59 9.99 -16.77
CA ASP A 91 11.87 9.27 -16.89
C ASP A 91 12.19 8.44 -15.63
N THR A 92 11.78 8.94 -14.46
CA THR A 92 12.11 8.36 -13.14
C THR A 92 11.02 7.50 -12.54
N ASN A 93 9.80 7.55 -13.11
CA ASN A 93 8.60 6.94 -12.56
C ASN A 93 8.24 7.43 -11.14
N ILE A 94 8.68 8.63 -10.75
CA ILE A 94 8.31 9.27 -9.48
C ILE A 94 7.09 10.17 -9.73
N PRO A 95 6.01 10.07 -8.94
CA PRO A 95 4.81 10.88 -9.12
C PRO A 95 5.07 12.39 -9.05
N MET A 96 4.41 13.13 -9.93
CA MET A 96 4.47 14.60 -9.96
C MET A 96 3.28 15.23 -9.22
N LEU A 97 3.52 16.36 -8.55
CA LEU A 97 2.51 17.27 -8.02
C LEU A 97 2.65 18.66 -8.67
N ILE A 98 1.54 19.35 -8.85
CA ILE A 98 1.53 20.72 -9.40
C ILE A 98 1.05 21.68 -8.33
N LYS A 99 1.91 22.60 -7.89
CA LYS A 99 1.46 23.74 -7.09
C LYS A 99 0.99 24.83 -8.04
N ARG A 100 -0.26 25.29 -7.96
CA ARG A 100 -0.78 26.40 -8.78
C ARG A 100 -0.28 27.76 -8.28
N LYS A 101 -0.22 28.73 -9.19
CA LYS A 101 0.17 30.12 -8.89
C LYS A 101 -0.99 30.90 -8.27
N GLU A 102 -2.22 30.57 -8.69
CA GLU A 102 -3.46 31.21 -8.27
C GLU A 102 -4.54 30.15 -8.07
N VAL A 103 -5.42 30.37 -7.09
CA VAL A 103 -6.61 29.55 -6.84
C VAL A 103 -7.65 29.88 -7.91
N LYS A 104 -8.22 28.86 -8.57
CA LYS A 104 -9.34 29.09 -9.49
C LYS A 104 -10.55 29.65 -8.75
N SER A 105 -11.27 30.60 -9.36
CA SER A 105 -12.56 31.11 -8.86
C SER A 105 -13.73 30.10 -9.03
N TYR A 106 -13.52 29.02 -9.78
CA TYR A 106 -14.49 27.96 -10.09
C TYR A 106 -13.82 26.57 -10.12
N GLY A 107 -14.61 25.49 -10.08
CA GLY A 107 -14.10 24.10 -10.04
C GLY A 107 -13.62 23.67 -8.64
N THR A 108 -12.61 22.79 -8.56
CA THR A 108 -12.14 22.19 -7.28
C THR A 108 -11.45 23.18 -6.33
N LYS A 109 -11.14 24.42 -6.76
CA LYS A 109 -10.45 25.47 -5.99
C LYS A 109 -9.13 25.05 -5.32
N LYS A 110 -8.53 23.92 -5.71
CA LYS A 110 -7.29 23.41 -5.11
C LYS A 110 -6.06 24.19 -5.57
N LEU A 111 -5.17 24.47 -4.61
CA LEU A 111 -3.84 25.07 -4.81
C LEU A 111 -2.79 24.05 -5.26
N ILE A 112 -3.03 22.75 -5.05
CA ILE A 112 -2.16 21.67 -5.46
C ILE A 112 -2.97 20.66 -6.27
N GLU A 113 -2.52 20.30 -7.48
CA GLU A 113 -3.04 19.17 -8.23
C GLU A 113 -2.13 17.97 -7.96
N VAL A 114 -2.65 17.05 -7.16
CA VAL A 114 -2.14 15.69 -6.97
C VAL A 114 -3.33 14.77 -7.22
N THR A 115 -3.11 13.53 -7.64
CA THR A 115 -3.97 12.48 -7.13
C THR A 115 -3.77 12.49 -5.62
N GLU A 116 -4.68 13.15 -4.89
CA GLU A 116 -4.82 12.94 -3.46
C GLU A 116 -4.71 11.44 -3.20
N GLN A 117 -4.14 11.04 -2.06
CA GLN A 117 -4.26 9.67 -1.59
C GLN A 117 -5.72 9.41 -1.21
N LEU A 118 -6.57 9.39 -2.24
CA LEU A 118 -8.02 9.33 -2.16
C LEU A 118 -8.38 8.10 -1.35
N ARG A 119 -7.61 7.00 -1.49
CA ARG A 119 -7.76 5.80 -0.65
C ARG A 119 -7.73 6.10 0.85
N LEU A 120 -6.74 6.85 1.34
CA LEU A 120 -6.58 7.10 2.79
C LEU A 120 -7.58 8.10 3.34
N LYS A 121 -8.09 8.99 2.50
CA LYS A 121 -9.06 10.03 2.84
C LYS A 121 -10.51 9.68 2.49
N THR A 122 -10.75 8.54 1.84
CA THR A 122 -12.09 8.07 1.49
C THR A 122 -12.59 7.09 2.56
N PRO A 123 -13.79 7.32 3.14
CA PRO A 123 -14.39 6.40 4.09
C PRO A 123 -14.55 4.97 3.54
N PHE A 124 -14.52 3.96 4.40
CA PHE A 124 -14.53 2.57 3.94
C PHE A 124 -15.84 2.21 3.23
N HIS A 125 -16.99 2.72 3.68
CA HIS A 125 -18.27 2.48 3.00
C HIS A 125 -18.31 3.04 1.57
N VAL A 126 -17.65 4.18 1.30
CA VAL A 126 -17.53 4.73 -0.06
C VAL A 126 -16.58 3.87 -0.89
N ARG A 127 -15.48 3.41 -0.30
CA ARG A 127 -14.52 2.50 -0.95
C ARG A 127 -15.15 1.15 -1.29
N ALA A 128 -16.06 0.66 -0.47
CA ALA A 128 -16.77 -0.60 -0.72
C ALA A 128 -17.51 -0.58 -2.07
N GLY A 129 -18.10 0.56 -2.45
CA GLY A 129 -18.75 0.74 -3.77
C GLY A 129 -17.77 0.81 -4.95
N LYS A 130 -16.45 0.81 -4.71
CA LYS A 130 -15.39 0.80 -5.72
C LYS A 130 -14.61 -0.52 -5.75
N ALA A 131 -14.92 -1.45 -4.86
CA ALA A 131 -14.32 -2.78 -4.82
C ALA A 131 -14.77 -3.62 -6.02
N ARG A 132 -13.79 -4.26 -6.68
CA ARG A 132 -14.05 -5.23 -7.76
C ARG A 132 -14.29 -6.64 -7.23
N ASN A 133 -13.75 -6.94 -6.06
CA ASN A 133 -13.96 -8.21 -5.37
C ASN A 133 -15.11 -8.07 -4.35
N ALA A 134 -16.05 -9.01 -4.35
CA ALA A 134 -17.19 -8.98 -3.44
C ALA A 134 -16.77 -9.13 -1.96
N VAL A 135 -15.71 -9.88 -1.67
CA VAL A 135 -15.19 -10.06 -0.31
C VAL A 135 -14.55 -8.77 0.19
N SER A 136 -13.80 -8.02 -0.64
CA SER A 136 -13.27 -6.72 -0.21
C SER A 136 -14.36 -5.67 -0.01
N ALA A 137 -15.41 -5.67 -0.84
CA ALA A 137 -16.58 -4.84 -0.61
C ALA A 137 -17.26 -5.16 0.74
N LYS A 138 -17.47 -6.44 1.03
CA LYS A 138 -18.04 -6.92 2.30
C LYS A 138 -17.16 -6.51 3.48
N LEU A 139 -15.85 -6.72 3.39
CA LEU A 139 -14.89 -6.37 4.45
C LEU A 139 -14.92 -4.87 4.78
N LEU A 140 -14.89 -4.00 3.76
CA LEU A 140 -14.93 -2.55 3.96
C LEU A 140 -16.23 -2.09 4.65
N ASN A 141 -17.37 -2.64 4.26
CA ASN A 141 -18.65 -2.36 4.94
C ASN A 141 -18.66 -2.89 6.38
N LEU A 142 -18.11 -4.09 6.58
CA LEU A 142 -18.02 -4.71 7.90
C LEU A 142 -17.18 -3.89 8.88
N MET A 143 -16.07 -3.33 8.40
CA MET A 143 -15.20 -2.46 9.20
C MET A 143 -15.93 -1.23 9.74
N GLU A 144 -16.79 -0.60 8.93
CA GLU A 144 -17.62 0.54 9.35
C GLU A 144 -18.71 0.10 10.31
N ALA A 145 -19.44 -0.97 9.97
CA ALA A 145 -20.54 -1.48 10.79
C ALA A 145 -20.08 -1.85 12.20
N LYS A 146 -18.89 -2.46 12.32
CA LYS A 146 -18.32 -2.89 13.60
C LYS A 146 -17.42 -1.83 14.23
N GLN A 147 -17.10 -0.75 13.52
CA GLN A 147 -16.06 0.22 13.90
C GLN A 147 -14.77 -0.49 14.32
N SER A 148 -14.33 -1.44 13.49
CA SER A 148 -13.16 -2.27 13.76
C SER A 148 -12.36 -2.52 12.51
N THR A 149 -11.04 -2.57 12.67
CA THR A 149 -10.09 -2.87 11.62
C THR A 149 -9.12 -3.98 12.04
N ILE A 150 -9.54 -4.83 12.99
CA ILE A 150 -8.70 -5.91 13.52
C ILE A 150 -8.87 -7.17 12.68
N CYS A 151 -7.74 -7.66 12.18
CA CYS A 151 -7.54 -9.06 11.81
C CYS A 151 -6.84 -9.76 12.97
N LEU A 152 -7.55 -10.62 13.70
CA LEU A 152 -6.96 -11.37 14.81
C LEU A 152 -6.20 -12.59 14.27
N ALA A 153 -4.90 -12.66 14.54
CA ALA A 153 -4.08 -13.83 14.24
C ALA A 153 -4.17 -14.84 15.39
N ALA A 154 -4.99 -15.87 15.21
CA ALA A 154 -5.19 -16.96 16.15
C ALA A 154 -4.13 -18.06 15.91
N ASP A 155 -2.85 -17.70 16.09
CA ASP A 155 -1.72 -18.62 15.94
C ASP A 155 -1.61 -19.51 17.20
N LEU A 156 -2.60 -20.38 17.40
CA LEU A 156 -2.74 -21.36 18.49
C LEU A 156 -2.76 -22.77 17.92
N THR A 157 -2.36 -23.78 18.70
CA THR A 157 -2.22 -25.16 18.21
C THR A 157 -3.40 -26.08 18.55
N LYS A 158 -4.39 -25.59 19.32
CA LYS A 158 -5.57 -26.35 19.75
C LYS A 158 -6.86 -25.75 19.20
N ALA A 159 -7.70 -26.61 18.63
CA ALA A 159 -8.97 -26.23 18.01
C ALA A 159 -9.92 -25.49 18.97
N ASP A 160 -10.11 -26.01 20.20
CA ASP A 160 -11.02 -25.40 21.17
C ASP A 160 -10.54 -24.03 21.64
N GLU A 161 -9.23 -23.81 21.80
CA GLU A 161 -8.70 -22.48 22.17
C GLU A 161 -8.97 -21.43 21.08
N ILE A 162 -8.88 -21.82 19.80
CA ILE A 162 -9.23 -20.95 18.67
C ILE A 162 -10.72 -20.63 18.68
N LEU A 163 -11.58 -21.61 18.92
CA LEU A 163 -13.03 -21.44 18.96
C LEU A 163 -13.46 -20.52 20.13
N GLU A 164 -12.91 -20.74 21.32
CA GLU A 164 -13.15 -19.88 22.49
C GLU A 164 -12.70 -18.44 22.21
N LEU A 165 -11.50 -18.26 21.66
CA LEU A 165 -10.99 -16.94 21.29
C LEU A 165 -11.86 -16.26 20.23
N ALA A 166 -12.30 -17.01 19.21
CA ALA A 166 -13.18 -16.52 18.15
C ALA A 166 -14.56 -16.11 18.67
N ASP A 167 -15.14 -16.86 19.63
CA ASP A 167 -16.42 -16.49 20.24
C ASP A 167 -16.28 -15.23 21.12
N LEU A 168 -15.20 -15.17 21.91
CA LEU A 168 -14.92 -14.05 22.81
C LEU A 168 -14.66 -12.74 22.06
N THR A 169 -13.84 -12.78 21.00
CA THR A 169 -13.37 -11.59 20.27
C THR A 169 -14.19 -11.29 19.02
N GLY A 170 -15.00 -12.25 18.57
CA GLY A 170 -15.81 -12.18 17.35
C GLY A 170 -16.54 -10.85 17.15
N PRO A 171 -17.26 -10.30 18.15
CA PRO A 171 -17.96 -9.01 18.01
C PRO A 171 -17.05 -7.81 17.70
N HIS A 172 -15.75 -7.94 17.93
CA HIS A 172 -14.78 -6.84 17.90
C HIS A 172 -13.75 -6.95 16.76
N ILE A 173 -13.72 -8.06 16.02
CA ILE A 173 -12.79 -8.29 14.89
C ILE A 173 -13.54 -8.32 13.55
N VAL A 174 -12.84 -8.05 12.45
CA VAL A 174 -13.42 -8.16 11.10
C VAL A 174 -12.91 -9.37 10.33
N ILE A 175 -11.71 -9.85 10.68
CA ILE A 175 -11.12 -11.07 10.14
C ILE A 175 -10.57 -11.89 11.30
N LEU A 176 -10.82 -13.20 11.28
CA LEU A 176 -10.06 -14.16 12.06
C LEU A 176 -9.09 -14.88 11.11
N LYS A 177 -7.80 -14.75 11.38
CA LYS A 177 -6.71 -15.33 10.60
C LYS A 177 -6.18 -16.58 11.30
N THR A 178 -6.12 -17.69 10.58
CA THR A 178 -5.59 -18.98 11.05
C THR A 178 -4.29 -19.35 10.33
N HIS A 179 -3.59 -20.32 10.92
CA HIS A 179 -2.65 -21.22 10.25
C HIS A 179 -3.14 -22.63 10.56
N VAL A 180 -3.94 -23.24 9.69
CA VAL A 180 -4.55 -24.55 10.03
C VAL A 180 -3.54 -25.70 10.06
N ASP A 181 -2.37 -25.49 9.46
CA ASP A 181 -1.28 -26.45 9.39
C ASP A 181 -0.45 -26.55 10.68
N ILE A 182 -0.71 -25.70 11.68
CA ILE A 182 -0.13 -25.81 13.03
C ILE A 182 -1.13 -26.32 14.09
N ILE A 183 -2.38 -26.61 13.70
CA ILE A 183 -3.41 -27.13 14.61
C ILE A 183 -3.26 -28.64 14.73
N GLU A 184 -3.00 -29.13 15.94
CA GLU A 184 -2.70 -30.54 16.21
C GLU A 184 -3.94 -31.44 16.06
N ASP A 185 -5.12 -30.91 16.33
CA ASP A 185 -6.41 -31.60 16.39
C ASP A 185 -7.40 -31.07 15.32
N PHE A 186 -6.88 -30.67 14.15
CA PHE A 186 -7.70 -30.22 13.02
C PHE A 186 -8.76 -31.27 12.62
N SER A 187 -10.00 -30.83 12.45
CA SER A 187 -11.12 -31.69 12.06
C SER A 187 -12.21 -30.93 11.30
N ASP A 188 -13.07 -31.66 10.60
CA ASP A 188 -14.24 -31.09 9.93
C ASP A 188 -15.22 -30.45 10.93
N ASP A 189 -15.31 -30.98 12.16
CA ASP A 189 -16.14 -30.40 13.23
C ASP A 189 -15.61 -29.04 13.69
N PHE A 190 -14.29 -28.91 13.85
CA PHE A 190 -13.65 -27.62 14.13
C PHE A 190 -14.01 -26.58 13.07
N ILE A 191 -13.88 -26.91 11.78
CA ILE A 191 -14.22 -26.00 10.68
C ILE A 191 -15.71 -25.63 10.71
N LYS A 192 -16.60 -26.61 10.97
CA LYS A 192 -18.03 -26.35 11.09
C LYS A 192 -18.34 -25.35 12.20
N ARG A 193 -17.82 -25.58 13.42
CA ARG A 193 -18.00 -24.68 14.58
C ARG A 193 -17.41 -23.30 14.31
N LEU A 194 -16.26 -23.23 13.65
CA LEU A 194 -15.61 -21.96 13.30
C LEU A 194 -16.46 -21.14 12.32
N LYS A 195 -17.06 -21.77 11.30
CA LYS A 195 -18.00 -21.12 10.38
C LYS A 195 -19.27 -20.63 11.08
N GLU A 196 -19.78 -21.38 12.06
CA GLU A 196 -20.92 -20.96 12.88
C GLU A 196 -20.60 -19.69 13.69
N LEU A 197 -19.40 -19.60 14.27
CA LEU A 197 -18.94 -18.40 14.98
C LEU A 197 -18.73 -17.20 14.04
N ALA A 198 -18.13 -17.42 12.87
CA ALA A 198 -17.96 -16.39 11.85
C ALA A 198 -19.30 -15.79 11.41
N LYS A 199 -20.32 -16.64 11.27
CA LYS A 199 -21.71 -16.20 10.98
C LYS A 199 -22.36 -15.51 12.17
N LYS A 200 -22.21 -16.05 13.39
CA LYS A 200 -22.79 -15.52 14.63
C LYS A 200 -22.33 -14.08 14.90
N HIS A 201 -21.04 -13.82 14.69
CA HIS A 201 -20.40 -12.55 15.06
C HIS A 201 -20.08 -11.65 13.87
N ASP A 202 -20.40 -12.09 12.67
CA ASP A 202 -20.10 -11.42 11.40
C ASP A 202 -18.61 -11.02 11.31
N PHE A 203 -17.76 -12.00 11.09
CA PHE A 203 -16.36 -11.79 10.70
C PHE A 203 -15.98 -12.74 9.56
N LEU A 204 -14.93 -12.38 8.82
CA LEU A 204 -14.42 -13.20 7.72
C LEU A 204 -13.35 -14.19 8.22
N LEU A 205 -13.29 -15.37 7.60
CA LEU A 205 -12.26 -16.36 7.85
C LEU A 205 -11.13 -16.21 6.83
N MET A 206 -9.90 -16.06 7.32
CA MET A 206 -8.70 -15.98 6.50
C MET A 206 -7.72 -17.08 6.86
N GLU A 207 -7.28 -17.85 5.88
CA GLU A 207 -6.16 -18.76 6.07
C GLU A 207 -4.87 -18.12 5.55
N ASP A 208 -3.88 -17.94 6.43
CA ASP A 208 -2.62 -17.29 6.10
C ASP A 208 -1.59 -18.26 5.50
N ARG A 209 -2.03 -19.02 4.50
CA ARG A 209 -1.26 -20.13 3.92
C ARG A 209 -0.01 -19.69 3.14
N LYS A 210 0.03 -18.43 2.68
CA LYS A 210 1.09 -17.84 1.85
C LYS A 210 1.48 -18.77 0.68
N PHE A 211 0.50 -19.13 -0.16
CA PHE A 211 0.78 -19.97 -1.34
C PHE A 211 1.88 -19.35 -2.20
N ALA A 212 2.86 -20.15 -2.61
CA ALA A 212 4.09 -19.67 -3.28
C ALA A 212 4.61 -20.67 -4.32
N ASP A 213 3.71 -21.41 -4.96
CA ASP A 213 4.02 -22.43 -5.97
C ASP A 213 3.34 -22.08 -7.31
N ILE A 214 3.61 -22.86 -8.36
CA ILE A 214 2.99 -22.70 -9.67
C ILE A 214 1.48 -22.99 -9.62
N GLY A 215 0.74 -22.42 -10.58
CA GLY A 215 -0.73 -22.42 -10.61
C GLY A 215 -1.39 -23.79 -10.39
N ASN A 216 -0.89 -24.86 -11.02
CA ASN A 216 -1.48 -26.19 -10.86
C ASN A 216 -1.32 -26.74 -9.44
N THR A 217 -0.15 -26.57 -8.84
CA THR A 217 0.14 -27.06 -7.49
C THR A 217 -0.70 -26.31 -6.46
N VAL A 218 -0.77 -24.98 -6.53
CA VAL A 218 -1.58 -24.19 -5.58
C VAL A 218 -3.08 -24.47 -5.73
N SER A 219 -3.56 -24.79 -6.94
CA SER A 219 -4.95 -25.21 -7.15
C SER A 219 -5.28 -26.46 -6.34
N LEU A 220 -4.38 -27.46 -6.34
CA LEU A 220 -4.56 -28.68 -5.56
C LEU A 220 -4.41 -28.43 -4.06
N GLN A 221 -3.42 -27.63 -3.64
CA GLN A 221 -3.21 -27.28 -2.23
C GLN A 221 -4.39 -26.51 -1.64
N TYR A 222 -5.05 -25.67 -2.43
CA TYR A 222 -6.18 -24.86 -1.97
C TYR A 222 -7.50 -25.66 -1.90
N GLN A 223 -7.78 -26.52 -2.90
CA GLN A 223 -9.05 -27.24 -2.99
C GLN A 223 -9.04 -28.63 -2.35
N LYS A 224 -7.88 -29.32 -2.32
CA LYS A 224 -7.78 -30.73 -1.91
C LYS A 224 -7.03 -30.86 -0.58
N GLY A 225 -6.49 -32.05 -0.34
CA GLY A 225 -5.77 -32.39 0.89
C GLY A 225 -6.70 -32.47 2.11
N ILE A 226 -6.07 -32.49 3.27
CA ILE A 226 -6.76 -32.58 4.57
C ILE A 226 -7.55 -31.29 4.83
N TYR A 227 -6.97 -30.13 4.50
CA TYR A 227 -7.50 -28.84 4.95
C TYR A 227 -8.62 -28.27 4.08
N LYS A 228 -8.71 -28.66 2.80
CA LYS A 228 -9.72 -28.19 1.81
C LYS A 228 -10.03 -26.69 1.96
N ILE A 229 -8.97 -25.87 2.01
CA ILE A 229 -8.99 -24.48 2.47
C ILE A 229 -10.06 -23.65 1.72
N ALA A 230 -10.25 -23.92 0.44
CA ALA A 230 -11.24 -23.24 -0.40
C ALA A 230 -12.70 -23.40 0.07
N GLU A 231 -13.05 -24.47 0.77
CA GLU A 231 -14.43 -24.80 1.18
C GLU A 231 -14.94 -23.96 2.38
N TRP A 232 -14.04 -23.35 3.14
CA TRP A 232 -14.39 -22.69 4.40
C TRP A 232 -13.82 -21.29 4.59
N THR A 233 -12.76 -20.91 3.88
CA THR A 233 -12.17 -19.57 3.97
C THR A 233 -12.92 -18.55 3.11
N ASP A 234 -12.97 -17.30 3.56
CA ASP A 234 -13.33 -16.16 2.70
C ASP A 234 -12.08 -15.60 1.98
N LEU A 235 -10.94 -15.67 2.66
CA LEU A 235 -9.68 -15.02 2.28
C LEU A 235 -8.49 -15.97 2.40
N VAL A 236 -7.50 -15.84 1.50
CA VAL A 236 -6.19 -16.50 1.65
C VAL A 236 -5.04 -15.58 1.24
N THR A 237 -3.82 -15.89 1.69
CA THR A 237 -2.60 -15.17 1.28
C THR A 237 -1.79 -15.90 0.21
N ILE A 238 -1.19 -15.13 -0.69
CA ILE A 238 -0.30 -15.62 -1.75
C ILE A 238 0.97 -14.78 -1.85
N HIS A 239 2.09 -15.38 -2.22
CA HIS A 239 3.28 -14.66 -2.66
C HIS A 239 3.22 -14.36 -4.16
N ALA A 240 3.78 -13.22 -4.56
CA ALA A 240 3.91 -12.83 -5.95
C ALA A 240 5.04 -13.57 -6.70
N ILE A 241 5.87 -14.33 -5.98
CA ILE A 241 7.09 -14.95 -6.51
C ILE A 241 6.85 -15.91 -7.69
N ALA A 242 5.69 -16.57 -7.74
CA ALA A 242 5.30 -17.48 -8.82
C ALA A 242 4.69 -16.75 -10.05
N GLY A 243 4.64 -15.41 -10.02
CA GLY A 243 4.01 -14.60 -11.05
C GLY A 243 2.48 -14.66 -11.03
N PRO A 244 1.80 -13.99 -11.98
CA PRO A 244 0.33 -13.86 -11.99
C PRO A 244 -0.42 -15.19 -12.12
N SER A 245 0.21 -16.23 -12.67
CA SER A 245 -0.40 -17.55 -12.90
C SER A 245 -0.91 -18.24 -11.62
N ILE A 246 -0.38 -17.88 -10.45
CA ILE A 246 -0.84 -18.37 -9.16
C ILE A 246 -2.30 -17.98 -8.90
N VAL A 247 -2.71 -16.78 -9.34
CA VAL A 247 -4.08 -16.27 -9.19
C VAL A 247 -5.03 -17.09 -10.07
N ASP A 248 -4.61 -17.43 -11.28
CA ASP A 248 -5.39 -18.27 -12.20
C ASP A 248 -5.52 -19.70 -11.68
N GLY A 249 -4.45 -20.24 -11.09
CA GLY A 249 -4.45 -21.54 -10.41
C GLY A 249 -5.50 -21.60 -9.30
N LEU A 250 -5.48 -20.64 -8.38
CA LEU A 250 -6.48 -20.55 -7.32
C LEU A 250 -7.88 -20.29 -7.85
N LYS A 251 -8.05 -19.46 -8.88
CA LYS A 251 -9.35 -19.23 -9.52
C LYS A 251 -9.94 -20.52 -10.08
N ASN A 252 -9.11 -21.36 -10.72
CA ASN A 252 -9.55 -22.63 -11.29
C ASN A 252 -10.03 -23.63 -10.23
N SER A 253 -9.52 -23.54 -9.01
CA SER A 253 -9.89 -24.42 -7.91
C SER A 253 -11.25 -24.09 -7.28
N LEU A 254 -11.87 -22.96 -7.69
CA LEU A 254 -13.13 -22.46 -7.16
C LEU A 254 -14.36 -22.80 -8.01
N LYS A 255 -14.22 -23.63 -9.06
CA LYS A 255 -15.31 -23.94 -10.01
C LYS A 255 -16.57 -24.51 -9.33
N ASP A 256 -16.39 -25.26 -8.25
CA ASP A 256 -17.48 -25.90 -7.51
C ASP A 256 -17.87 -25.11 -6.24
N ILE A 257 -17.33 -23.90 -6.05
CA ILE A 257 -17.57 -23.04 -4.90
C ILE A 257 -18.31 -21.78 -5.36
N ASN A 258 -19.53 -21.61 -4.85
CA ASN A 258 -20.38 -20.49 -5.25
C ASN A 258 -20.14 -19.22 -4.41
N GLU A 259 -19.68 -19.40 -3.17
CA GLU A 259 -19.37 -18.29 -2.29
C GLU A 259 -18.14 -17.52 -2.79
N PRO A 260 -18.15 -16.18 -2.71
CA PRO A 260 -17.03 -15.39 -3.18
C PRO A 260 -15.78 -15.68 -2.33
N ARG A 261 -14.61 -15.59 -2.98
CA ARG A 261 -13.30 -15.68 -2.35
C ARG A 261 -12.47 -14.45 -2.68
N GLY A 262 -11.54 -14.14 -1.79
CA GLY A 262 -10.61 -13.05 -1.95
C GLY A 262 -9.17 -13.46 -1.68
N LEU A 263 -8.23 -12.83 -2.36
CA LEU A 263 -6.80 -13.05 -2.15
C LEU A 263 -6.14 -11.80 -1.56
N PHE A 264 -5.17 -12.00 -0.67
CA PHE A 264 -4.19 -11.01 -0.28
C PHE A 264 -2.83 -11.36 -0.90
N VAL A 265 -2.30 -10.47 -1.73
CA VAL A 265 -0.96 -10.63 -2.32
C VAL A 265 0.08 -10.06 -1.35
N VAL A 266 1.08 -10.87 -0.97
CA VAL A 266 2.18 -10.41 -0.12
C VAL A 266 3.15 -9.57 -0.93
N ALA A 267 3.11 -8.25 -0.70
CA ALA A 267 3.96 -7.26 -1.35
C ALA A 267 5.13 -6.82 -0.48
N GLU A 268 4.92 -6.67 0.83
CA GLU A 268 5.96 -6.39 1.82
C GLU A 268 5.74 -7.25 3.07
N MET A 269 6.81 -7.62 3.77
CA MET A 269 6.76 -8.38 5.03
C MET A 269 7.30 -7.56 6.20
N SER A 270 6.84 -7.86 7.41
CA SER A 270 7.29 -7.20 8.66
C SER A 270 8.58 -7.77 9.24
N SER A 271 9.13 -8.83 8.63
CA SER A 271 10.37 -9.45 9.08
C SER A 271 11.58 -8.61 8.69
N LYS A 272 12.59 -8.57 9.55
CA LYS A 272 13.88 -7.96 9.25
C LYS A 272 14.47 -8.57 7.96
N GLU A 273 15.08 -7.72 7.11
CA GLU A 273 15.76 -8.13 5.87
C GLU A 273 14.86 -8.84 4.84
N ALA A 274 13.56 -8.58 4.88
CA ALA A 274 12.65 -9.12 3.88
C ALA A 274 13.07 -8.74 2.44
N LEU A 275 13.08 -9.73 1.55
CA LEU A 275 13.37 -9.55 0.12
C LEU A 275 12.17 -8.99 -0.66
N THR A 276 11.06 -8.75 0.02
CA THR A 276 9.80 -8.24 -0.54
C THR A 276 9.83 -6.72 -0.67
N THR A 277 10.81 -6.20 -1.42
CA THR A 277 11.06 -4.76 -1.60
C THR A 277 11.26 -4.42 -3.08
N GLY A 278 11.30 -3.13 -3.42
CA GLY A 278 11.62 -2.65 -4.78
C GLY A 278 10.73 -3.25 -5.86
N GLU A 279 11.36 -3.88 -6.87
CA GLU A 279 10.68 -4.49 -8.02
C GLU A 279 9.70 -5.61 -7.60
N TYR A 280 10.04 -6.40 -6.56
CA TYR A 280 9.12 -7.42 -6.06
C TYR A 280 7.79 -6.81 -5.61
N ALA A 281 7.84 -5.73 -4.82
CA ALA A 281 6.65 -5.07 -4.31
C ALA A 281 5.83 -4.44 -5.44
N GLN A 282 6.50 -3.85 -6.44
CA GLN A 282 5.85 -3.31 -7.64
C GLN A 282 5.11 -4.39 -8.44
N ASN A 283 5.74 -5.56 -8.62
CA ASN A 283 5.11 -6.69 -9.29
C ASN A 283 3.91 -7.25 -8.51
N ALA A 284 4.01 -7.32 -7.18
CA ALA A 284 2.89 -7.70 -6.32
C ALA A 284 1.69 -6.72 -6.46
N VAL A 285 1.96 -5.41 -6.49
CA VAL A 285 0.94 -4.38 -6.75
C VAL A 285 0.30 -4.56 -8.13
N SER A 286 1.11 -4.82 -9.16
CA SER A 286 0.62 -5.07 -10.52
C SER A 286 -0.31 -6.29 -10.57
N ILE A 287 0.06 -7.42 -9.95
CA ILE A 287 -0.79 -8.62 -9.88
C ILE A 287 -2.13 -8.30 -9.20
N ALA A 288 -2.10 -7.58 -8.08
CA ALA A 288 -3.30 -7.21 -7.34
C ALA A 288 -4.23 -6.28 -8.15
N GLN A 289 -3.66 -5.32 -8.87
CA GLN A 289 -4.43 -4.38 -9.68
C GLN A 289 -5.01 -5.00 -10.95
N ASN A 290 -4.45 -6.09 -11.47
CA ASN A 290 -4.91 -6.72 -12.70
C ASN A 290 -5.89 -7.88 -12.49
N SER A 291 -6.27 -8.21 -11.24
CA SER A 291 -7.22 -9.28 -10.94
C SER A 291 -8.43 -8.81 -10.13
N ASN A 292 -9.61 -9.35 -10.45
CA ASN A 292 -10.85 -9.17 -9.68
C ASN A 292 -10.97 -10.17 -8.52
N LEU A 293 -10.12 -11.21 -8.48
CA LEU A 293 -10.09 -12.18 -7.38
C LEU A 293 -9.28 -11.66 -6.19
N VAL A 294 -8.42 -10.65 -6.41
CA VAL A 294 -7.58 -10.06 -5.36
C VAL A 294 -8.39 -9.01 -4.59
N SER A 295 -8.45 -9.19 -3.28
CA SER A 295 -9.11 -8.29 -2.32
C SER A 295 -8.18 -7.20 -1.81
N GLY A 296 -6.88 -7.44 -1.80
CA GLY A 296 -5.92 -6.53 -1.21
C GLY A 296 -4.48 -7.02 -1.24
N LEU A 297 -3.62 -6.31 -0.51
CA LEU A 297 -2.22 -6.63 -0.36
C LEU A 297 -1.81 -6.72 1.11
N VAL A 298 -0.87 -7.62 1.41
CA VAL A 298 -0.11 -7.56 2.65
C VAL A 298 1.08 -6.63 2.44
N CYS A 299 1.10 -5.51 3.15
CA CYS A 299 2.22 -4.55 3.07
C CYS A 299 2.33 -3.68 4.33
N GLN A 300 3.49 -3.04 4.49
CA GLN A 300 3.83 -2.18 5.63
C GLN A 300 3.63 -0.69 5.31
N SER A 301 3.72 -0.33 4.03
CA SER A 301 3.64 1.05 3.54
C SER A 301 2.54 1.24 2.49
N ASN A 302 2.15 2.50 2.24
CA ASN A 302 1.08 2.85 1.30
C ASN A 302 1.57 2.81 -0.16
N ILE A 303 1.64 1.61 -0.73
CA ILE A 303 2.22 1.35 -2.06
C ILE A 303 1.20 1.25 -3.21
N PHE A 304 -0.07 1.56 -2.96
CA PHE A 304 -1.11 1.53 -4.00
C PHE A 304 -2.24 2.55 -3.74
N THR A 305 -2.89 2.98 -4.82
CA THR A 305 -3.92 4.04 -4.78
C THR A 305 -5.36 3.54 -5.03
N SER A 306 -5.53 2.27 -5.42
CA SER A 306 -6.84 1.68 -5.70
C SER A 306 -7.75 1.75 -4.47
N LEU A 307 -8.95 2.33 -4.65
CA LEU A 307 -9.92 2.50 -3.56
C LEU A 307 -10.49 1.17 -3.06
N GLY A 308 -10.69 0.23 -3.97
CA GLY A 308 -11.37 -1.04 -3.70
C GLY A 308 -10.47 -2.17 -3.17
N LEU A 309 -9.15 -1.96 -3.19
CA LEU A 309 -8.18 -2.88 -2.58
C LEU A 309 -7.95 -2.51 -1.12
N VAL A 310 -7.70 -3.52 -0.29
CA VAL A 310 -7.47 -3.39 1.16
C VAL A 310 -5.99 -3.58 1.48
N GLN A 311 -5.43 -2.72 2.34
CA GLN A 311 -4.10 -2.92 2.91
C GLN A 311 -4.20 -3.70 4.22
N LEU A 312 -3.65 -4.91 4.25
CA LEU A 312 -3.51 -5.74 5.44
C LEU A 312 -2.09 -5.62 6.00
N THR A 313 -1.94 -5.16 7.24
CA THR A 313 -0.61 -4.86 7.80
C THR A 313 -0.35 -5.68 9.07
N PRO A 314 0.54 -6.68 9.01
CA PRO A 314 1.00 -7.41 10.19
C PRO A 314 2.10 -6.66 10.94
N GLY A 315 2.46 -7.20 12.10
CA GLY A 315 3.48 -6.60 12.98
C GLY A 315 2.94 -5.42 13.78
N VAL A 316 1.80 -5.61 14.45
CA VAL A 316 1.15 -4.57 15.25
C VAL A 316 1.12 -4.96 16.73
N LYS A 317 1.60 -4.06 17.59
CA LYS A 317 1.46 -4.09 19.06
C LYS A 317 1.19 -2.69 19.60
N LEU A 318 0.58 -2.58 20.79
CA LEU A 318 0.33 -1.28 21.44
C LEU A 318 1.61 -0.47 21.67
N SER A 319 2.75 -1.12 21.83
CA SER A 319 4.07 -0.50 21.92
C SER A 319 5.04 -1.06 20.88
N LYS A 320 5.96 -0.20 20.41
CA LYS A 320 7.04 -0.61 19.51
C LYS A 320 7.93 -1.64 20.22
N SER A 321 8.19 -2.75 19.54
CA SER A 321 9.00 -3.87 20.06
C SER A 321 9.47 -4.75 18.91
N SER A 322 10.32 -5.73 19.22
CA SER A 322 10.70 -6.83 18.31
C SER A 322 10.67 -8.15 19.08
N ASP A 323 10.71 -9.28 18.39
CA ASP A 323 10.99 -10.57 19.00
C ASP A 323 12.39 -11.10 18.63
N ASP A 324 12.75 -12.25 19.19
CA ASP A 324 14.05 -12.90 18.99
C ASP A 324 14.18 -13.60 17.62
N LEU A 325 13.10 -13.67 16.84
CA LEU A 325 13.01 -14.37 15.55
C LEU A 325 12.81 -13.40 14.37
N GLY A 326 13.11 -12.10 14.57
CA GLY A 326 13.18 -11.10 13.51
C GLY A 326 11.86 -10.41 13.16
N GLN A 327 10.78 -10.66 13.92
CA GLN A 327 9.52 -9.93 13.78
C GLN A 327 9.64 -8.52 14.38
N GLN A 328 9.17 -7.52 13.63
CA GLN A 328 9.10 -6.13 14.08
C GLN A 328 7.66 -5.71 14.37
N TYR A 329 7.48 -4.90 15.41
CA TYR A 329 6.17 -4.39 15.82
C TYR A 329 6.11 -2.86 15.79
N ASN A 330 5.05 -2.35 15.16
CA ASN A 330 4.69 -0.95 15.11
C ASN A 330 3.38 -0.68 15.86
N THR A 331 3.18 0.58 16.27
CA THR A 331 1.96 0.99 17.00
C THR A 331 0.75 1.09 16.06
N PRO A 332 -0.50 0.96 16.58
CA PRO A 332 -1.71 1.19 15.81
C PRO A 332 -1.71 2.50 15.01
N GLU A 333 -1.37 3.62 15.64
CA GLU A 333 -1.32 4.93 14.95
C GLU A 333 -0.28 4.92 13.81
N SER A 334 0.91 4.35 14.05
CA SER A 334 1.98 4.30 13.06
C SER A 334 1.58 3.50 11.81
N VAL A 335 0.95 2.34 11.97
CA VAL A 335 0.55 1.51 10.83
C VAL A 335 -0.62 2.10 10.06
N VAL A 336 -1.59 2.71 10.76
CA VAL A 336 -2.71 3.41 10.12
C VAL A 336 -2.21 4.62 9.32
N ASN A 337 -1.26 5.40 9.87
CA ASN A 337 -0.62 6.50 9.14
C ASN A 337 0.22 6.02 7.95
N SER A 338 0.76 4.80 8.03
CA SER A 338 1.45 4.13 6.92
C SER A 338 0.49 3.48 5.90
N GLY A 339 -0.82 3.67 6.08
CA GLY A 339 -1.85 3.29 5.11
C GLY A 339 -2.63 2.02 5.43
N ALA A 340 -2.41 1.39 6.59
CA ALA A 340 -3.13 0.18 6.97
C ALA A 340 -4.64 0.41 6.96
N ASP A 341 -5.36 -0.48 6.30
CA ASP A 341 -6.82 -0.55 6.41
C ASP A 341 -7.21 -1.54 7.49
N VAL A 342 -6.53 -2.69 7.52
CA VAL A 342 -6.72 -3.74 8.50
C VAL A 342 -5.36 -4.05 9.15
N ALA A 343 -5.32 -4.09 10.48
CA ALA A 343 -4.14 -4.45 11.26
C ALA A 343 -4.22 -5.92 11.67
N VAL A 344 -3.15 -6.69 11.43
CA VAL A 344 -3.03 -8.06 11.92
C VAL A 344 -2.37 -8.05 13.30
N VAL A 345 -3.13 -8.47 14.31
CA VAL A 345 -2.69 -8.52 15.71
C VAL A 345 -2.72 -9.97 16.19
N GLY A 346 -1.57 -10.50 16.62
CA GLY A 346 -1.44 -11.87 17.16
C GLY A 346 -1.18 -11.84 18.65
N ARG A 347 0.08 -12.09 19.03
CA ARG A 347 0.59 -12.12 20.42
C ARG A 347 0.13 -10.97 21.31
N GLY A 348 -0.09 -9.78 20.74
CA GLY A 348 -0.66 -8.65 21.47
C GLY A 348 -2.03 -8.91 22.11
N ILE A 349 -2.80 -9.86 21.58
CA ILE A 349 -4.10 -10.31 22.11
C ILE A 349 -3.99 -11.74 22.66
N THR A 350 -3.35 -12.67 21.94
CA THR A 350 -3.35 -14.09 22.32
C THR A 350 -2.58 -14.38 23.60
N GLU A 351 -1.53 -13.61 23.92
CA GLU A 351 -0.73 -13.75 25.15
C GLU A 351 -1.18 -12.79 26.27
N ALA A 352 -2.23 -11.99 26.04
CA ALA A 352 -2.75 -11.08 27.05
C ALA A 352 -3.45 -11.86 28.18
N GLN A 353 -3.30 -11.40 29.42
CA GLN A 353 -4.01 -11.95 30.57
C GLN A 353 -5.53 -11.86 30.39
N ASP A 354 -6.01 -10.71 29.91
CA ASP A 354 -7.40 -10.49 29.51
C ASP A 354 -7.45 -10.20 28.01
N LYS A 355 -7.77 -11.23 27.23
CA LYS A 355 -7.82 -11.19 25.77
C LYS A 355 -8.93 -10.26 25.25
N LEU A 356 -10.05 -10.15 25.97
CA LEU A 356 -11.15 -9.28 25.56
C LEU A 356 -10.78 -7.81 25.78
N SER A 357 -10.26 -7.48 26.96
CA SER A 357 -9.79 -6.12 27.26
C SER A 357 -8.71 -5.68 26.27
N ALA A 358 -7.73 -6.53 25.96
CA ALA A 358 -6.72 -6.25 24.95
C ALA A 358 -7.34 -6.01 23.57
N THR A 359 -8.30 -6.85 23.14
CA THR A 359 -8.99 -6.70 21.86
C THR A 359 -9.73 -5.36 21.76
N LEU A 360 -10.42 -4.96 22.83
CA LEU A 360 -11.13 -3.67 22.90
C LEU A 360 -10.18 -2.48 22.83
N GLU A 361 -9.00 -2.59 23.44
CA GLU A 361 -7.97 -1.56 23.38
C GLU A 361 -7.42 -1.39 21.95
N TYR A 362 -7.02 -2.48 21.27
CA TYR A 362 -6.62 -2.41 19.87
C TYR A 362 -7.73 -1.82 18.99
N LYS A 363 -8.99 -2.19 19.23
CA LYS A 363 -10.13 -1.70 18.45
C LYS A 363 -10.24 -0.19 18.57
N LYS A 364 -10.17 0.32 19.80
CA LYS A 364 -10.23 1.74 20.09
C LYS A 364 -9.08 2.50 19.43
N GLU A 365 -7.83 2.05 19.62
CA GLU A 365 -6.64 2.75 19.11
C GLU A 365 -6.59 2.76 17.58
N LEU A 366 -6.87 1.62 16.94
CA LEU A 366 -6.90 1.53 15.47
C LEU A 366 -8.04 2.37 14.86
N TRP A 367 -9.24 2.31 15.44
CA TRP A 367 -10.38 3.07 14.93
C TRP A 367 -10.19 4.58 15.14
N SER A 368 -9.65 4.98 16.29
CA SER A 368 -9.34 6.40 16.56
C SER A 368 -8.28 6.93 15.60
N ALA A 369 -7.22 6.15 15.32
CA ALA A 369 -6.23 6.51 14.33
C ALA A 369 -6.83 6.61 12.91
N TYR A 370 -7.77 5.73 12.55
CA TYR A 370 -8.49 5.81 11.28
C TYR A 370 -9.32 7.10 11.16
N LEU A 371 -10.09 7.44 12.18
CA LEU A 371 -10.89 8.67 12.20
C LEU A 371 -10.01 9.92 12.11
N LYS A 372 -8.89 9.94 12.84
CA LYS A 372 -7.89 11.02 12.74
C LYS A 372 -7.31 11.14 11.32
N ARG A 373 -6.96 10.00 10.71
CA ARG A 373 -6.49 9.96 9.32
C ARG A 373 -7.51 10.54 8.35
N LEU A 374 -8.81 10.39 8.58
CA LEU A 374 -9.85 11.01 7.76
C LEU A 374 -9.97 12.52 8.00
N SER A 375 -9.77 13.00 9.23
CA SER A 375 -10.00 14.40 9.61
C SER A 375 -8.82 15.35 9.39
N ASP A 376 -7.58 14.84 9.33
CA ASP A 376 -6.40 15.69 9.14
C ASP A 376 -6.43 16.34 7.73
N GLU A 377 -6.75 17.64 7.65
CA GLU A 377 -6.65 18.48 6.43
C GLU A 377 -5.21 18.90 6.13
#